data_AF-A0A1E4RPW8-F1
#
_entry.id   AF-A0A1E4RPW8-F1
#
_cell.length_a   1.000
_cell.length_b   1.000
_cell.length_c   1.000
_cell.angle_alpha   90.00
_cell.angle_beta   90.00
_cell.angle_gamma   90.00
#
_symmetry.space_group_name_H-M   'P 1'
#
loop_
_entity.id
_entity.type
_entity.pdbx_description
1 polymer ?
#
loop_
_entity_poly.entity_id
_entity_poly.type
_entity_poly.pdbx_seq_one_letter_code
_entity_poly.pdbx_strand_id
1 'polypeptide(L)'
;MSDQSKQPQTQEEKDKELFNPDNMMVNIGGKTVPFSKINKPHTVLINPEHHKPKVDASSFPDIEPAAKEREEKLAAERAAKKNE
;
A
#
# COMPACT_ATOMS: atom_id res chain seq x y z
N MET A 1 -25.07 44.17 -23.88
CA MET A 1 -25.18 42.80 -24.41
C MET A 1 -23.80 42.35 -24.80
N SER A 2 -23.24 41.39 -24.08
CA SER A 2 -21.92 40.83 -24.36
C SER A 2 -22.09 39.32 -24.45
N ASP A 3 -22.37 38.86 -25.66
CA ASP A 3 -22.34 37.45 -26.04
C ASP A 3 -20.92 36.93 -25.83
N GLN A 4 -20.74 36.07 -24.82
CA GLN A 4 -19.50 35.33 -24.65
C GLN A 4 -19.49 34.20 -25.66
N SER A 5 -18.63 34.36 -26.67
CA SER A 5 -18.25 33.40 -27.69
C SER A 5 -17.97 32.01 -27.08
N LYS A 6 -18.84 31.03 -27.36
CA LYS A 6 -18.50 29.60 -27.20
C LYS A 6 -17.42 29.26 -28.22
N GLN A 7 -16.18 29.15 -27.76
CA GLN A 7 -15.11 28.51 -28.52
C GLN A 7 -15.56 27.07 -28.84
N PRO A 8 -15.43 26.58 -30.09
CA PRO A 8 -15.77 25.20 -30.41
C PRO A 8 -14.79 24.27 -29.69
N GLN A 9 -15.29 23.49 -28.74
CA GLN A 9 -14.48 22.49 -28.03
C GLN A 9 -13.86 21.51 -29.03
N THR A 10 -12.57 21.26 -28.86
CA THR A 10 -11.80 20.29 -29.66
C THR A 10 -12.31 18.88 -29.39
N GLN A 11 -12.17 17.97 -30.37
CA GLN A 11 -12.65 16.58 -30.21
C GLN A 11 -12.03 15.90 -28.97
N GLU A 12 -10.77 16.19 -28.67
CA GLU A 12 -10.07 15.68 -27.49
C GLU A 12 -10.67 16.14 -26.16
N GLU A 13 -11.19 17.37 -26.08
CA GLU A 13 -11.86 17.89 -24.87
C GLU A 13 -13.21 17.19 -24.65
N LYS A 14 -13.95 16.93 -25.74
CA LYS A 14 -15.21 16.18 -25.67
C LYS A 14 -14.99 14.74 -25.26
N ASP A 15 -13.95 14.11 -25.79
CA ASP A 15 -13.59 12.74 -25.41
C ASP A 15 -13.16 12.69 -23.93
N LYS A 16 -12.40 13.65 -23.43
CA LYS A 16 -12.04 13.74 -22.00
C LYS A 16 -13.25 13.95 -21.08
N GLU A 17 -14.23 14.75 -21.49
CA GLU A 17 -15.48 14.90 -20.74
C GLU A 17 -16.33 13.62 -20.76
N LEU A 18 -16.34 12.88 -21.88
CA LEU A 18 -17.08 11.63 -22.05
C LEU A 18 -16.48 10.48 -21.23
N PHE A 19 -15.15 10.39 -21.17
CA PHE A 19 -14.43 9.37 -20.41
C PHE A 19 -14.15 9.76 -18.95
N ASN A 20 -14.75 10.83 -18.45
CA ASN A 20 -14.62 11.22 -17.04
C ASN A 20 -15.39 10.21 -16.14
N PRO A 21 -14.69 9.46 -15.27
CA PRO A 21 -15.31 8.42 -14.44
C PRO A 21 -16.35 8.95 -13.43
N ASP A 22 -16.33 10.25 -13.14
CA ASP A 22 -17.30 10.88 -12.23
C ASP A 22 -18.65 11.21 -12.90
N ASN A 23 -18.64 11.42 -14.22
CA ASN A 23 -19.85 11.69 -15.01
C ASN A 23 -20.43 10.42 -15.65
N MET A 24 -19.65 9.35 -15.72
CA MET A 24 -20.07 8.08 -16.31
C MET A 24 -21.00 7.32 -15.37
N MET A 25 -22.27 7.18 -15.77
CA MET A 25 -23.28 6.39 -15.04
C MET A 25 -23.40 5.00 -15.67
N VAL A 26 -23.35 3.96 -14.85
CA VAL A 26 -23.41 2.55 -15.30
C VAL A 26 -24.59 1.84 -14.64
N ASN A 27 -25.37 1.09 -15.42
CA ASN A 27 -26.45 0.26 -14.90
C ASN A 27 -25.90 -1.11 -14.47
N ILE A 28 -25.97 -1.42 -13.18
CA ILE A 28 -25.54 -2.69 -12.60
C ILE A 28 -26.70 -3.26 -11.81
N GLY A 29 -27.18 -4.45 -12.20
CA GLY A 29 -28.25 -5.15 -11.48
C GLY A 29 -29.56 -4.36 -11.37
N GLY A 30 -29.87 -3.52 -12.36
CA GLY A 30 -31.08 -2.68 -12.38
C GLY A 30 -30.96 -1.36 -11.62
N LYS A 31 -29.77 -1.00 -11.12
CA LYS A 31 -29.50 0.27 -10.45
C LYS A 31 -28.44 1.07 -11.21
N THR A 32 -28.71 2.35 -11.45
CA THR A 32 -27.76 3.27 -12.09
C THR A 32 -26.83 3.88 -11.05
N VAL A 33 -25.53 3.58 -11.13
CA VAL A 33 -24.50 4.09 -10.20
C VAL A 33 -23.35 4.76 -10.96
N PRO A 34 -22.74 5.83 -10.41
CA PRO A 34 -21.53 6.42 -10.98
C PRO A 34 -20.39 5.41 -11.04
N PHE A 35 -19.63 5.41 -12.14
CA PHE A 35 -18.52 4.48 -12.36
C PHE A 35 -17.45 4.61 -11.27
N SER A 36 -17.18 5.83 -10.80
CA SER A 36 -16.26 6.11 -9.68
C SER A 36 -16.64 5.44 -8.35
N LYS A 37 -17.85 4.90 -8.21
CA LYS A 37 -18.29 4.18 -7.00
C LYS A 37 -18.15 2.66 -7.08
N ILE A 38 -17.87 2.09 -8.25
CA ILE A 38 -17.87 0.64 -8.44
C ILE A 38 -16.62 -0.01 -7.87
N ASN A 39 -15.43 0.57 -8.11
CA ASN A 39 -14.14 0.03 -7.68
C ASN A 39 -13.29 1.11 -7.00
N LYS A 40 -13.72 1.60 -5.84
CA LYS A 40 -12.85 2.47 -5.04
C LYS A 40 -11.67 1.65 -4.52
N PRO A 41 -10.42 2.12 -4.63
CA PRO A 41 -9.30 1.43 -4.00
C PRO A 41 -9.54 1.40 -2.50
N HIS A 42 -9.71 0.20 -1.94
CA HIS A 42 -9.80 0.01 -0.50
C HIS A 42 -8.39 0.01 0.08
N THR A 43 -8.07 0.96 0.95
CA THR A 43 -6.84 0.89 1.75
C THR A 43 -6.97 -0.26 2.74
N VAL A 44 -6.20 -1.32 2.55
CA VAL A 44 -6.10 -2.40 3.52
C VAL A 44 -5.18 -1.93 4.65
N LEU A 45 -5.76 -1.57 5.80
CA LEU A 45 -5.01 -1.26 7.01
C LEU A 45 -4.46 -2.57 7.60
N ILE A 46 -3.16 -2.78 7.43
CA ILE A 46 -2.45 -3.92 8.01
C ILE A 46 -2.32 -3.69 9.52
N ASN A 47 -3.31 -4.13 10.30
CA ASN A 47 -3.20 -4.22 11.76
C ASN A 47 -2.07 -5.20 12.14
N PRO A 48 -0.98 -4.74 12.78
CA PRO A 48 0.17 -5.59 13.09
C PRO A 48 -0.20 -6.81 13.95
N GLU A 49 -1.20 -6.69 14.80
CA GLU A 49 -1.66 -7.76 15.70
C GLU A 49 -2.36 -8.91 14.97
N HIS A 50 -3.02 -8.62 13.84
CA HIS A 50 -3.82 -9.57 13.09
C HIS A 50 -3.18 -10.04 11.77
N HIS A 51 -2.24 -9.26 11.23
CA HIS A 51 -1.68 -9.51 9.90
C HIS A 51 -0.20 -9.86 9.92
N LYS A 52 0.48 -9.78 11.07
CA LYS A 52 1.83 -10.32 11.20
C LYS A 52 1.78 -11.72 11.80
N PRO A 53 2.62 -12.66 11.31
CA PRO A 53 2.75 -13.97 11.95
C PRO A 53 3.25 -13.77 13.39
N LYS A 54 2.52 -14.35 14.35
CA LYS A 54 2.96 -14.45 15.74
C LYS A 54 3.96 -15.60 15.81
N VAL A 55 5.24 -15.28 15.66
CA VAL A 55 6.33 -16.24 15.82
C VAL A 55 6.56 -16.51 17.30
N ASP A 56 6.50 -17.79 17.68
CA ASP A 56 6.81 -18.23 19.03
C ASP A 56 8.33 -18.39 19.18
N ALA A 57 8.91 -17.74 20.19
CA ALA A 57 10.34 -17.79 20.45
C ALA A 57 10.82 -19.23 20.77
N SER A 58 9.94 -20.07 21.34
CA SER A 58 10.24 -21.49 21.58
C SER A 58 10.12 -22.39 20.36
N SER A 59 9.59 -21.90 19.24
CA SER A 59 9.52 -22.67 17.99
C SER A 59 10.84 -22.68 17.21
N PHE A 60 11.78 -21.80 17.58
CA PHE A 60 13.08 -21.74 16.94
C PHE A 60 14.01 -22.79 17.57
N PRO A 61 14.78 -23.54 16.76
CA PRO A 61 15.74 -24.49 17.27
C PRO A 61 16.81 -23.78 18.10
N ASP A 62 17.32 -24.46 19.12
CA ASP A 62 18.45 -23.98 19.90
C ASP A 62 19.66 -23.72 18.98
N ILE A 63 20.43 -22.69 19.32
CA ILE A 63 21.64 -22.32 18.58
C ILE A 63 22.67 -23.45 18.72
N GLU A 64 23.18 -23.93 17.59
CA GLU A 64 24.27 -24.92 17.53
C GLU A 64 25.47 -24.49 18.39
N PRO A 65 26.18 -25.41 19.06
CA PRO A 65 27.26 -25.08 19.99
C PRO A 65 28.37 -24.24 19.35
N ALA A 66 28.71 -24.51 18.09
CA ALA A 66 29.71 -23.74 17.34
C ALA A 66 29.32 -22.26 17.13
N ALA A 67 28.03 -21.96 17.02
CA ALA A 67 27.55 -20.59 16.86
C ALA A 67 27.56 -19.83 18.20
N LYS A 68 27.32 -20.53 19.32
CA LYS A 68 27.39 -19.96 20.67
C LYS A 68 28.80 -19.51 21.03
N GLU A 69 29.80 -20.34 20.76
CA GLU A 69 31.21 -19.98 20.97
C GLU A 69 31.64 -18.76 20.13
N ARG A 70 31.10 -18.64 18.92
CA ARG A 70 31.40 -17.52 18.03
C ARG A 70 30.82 -16.22 18.56
N GLU A 71 29.59 -16.23 19.08
CA GLU A 71 28.98 -15.06 19.72
C GLU A 71 29.72 -14.64 20.99
N GLU A 72 30.14 -15.58 21.84
CA GLU A 72 30.89 -15.28 23.05
C GLU A 72 32.25 -14.62 22.73
N LYS A 73 32.97 -15.13 21.72
CA LYS A 73 34.23 -14.51 21.26
C LYS A 73 34.00 -13.09 20.73
N LEU A 74 32.97 -12.89 19.92
CA LEU A 74 32.63 -11.58 19.36
C LEU A 74 32.17 -10.58 20.46
N ALA A 75 31.47 -11.07 21.49
CA ALA A 75 31.08 -10.27 22.64
C ALA A 75 32.30 -9.85 23.47
N ALA A 76 33.25 -10.77 23.71
CA ALA A 76 34.50 -10.47 24.41
C ALA A 76 35.36 -9.45 23.66
N GLU A 77 35.50 -9.58 22.34
CA GLU A 77 36.21 -8.60 21.50
C GLU A 77 35.55 -7.22 21.52
N ARG A 78 34.21 -7.16 21.49
CA ARG A 78 33.47 -5.90 21.60
C ARG A 78 33.63 -5.26 22.98
N ALA A 79 33.68 -6.05 24.05
CA ALA A 79 33.91 -5.53 25.39
C ALA A 79 35.33 -4.98 25.56
N ALA A 80 36.34 -5.65 25.00
CA ALA A 80 37.72 -5.17 25.01
C ALA A 80 37.85 -3.82 24.28
N LYS A 81 37.27 -3.69 23.09
CA LYS A 81 37.29 -2.44 22.30
C LYS A 81 36.48 -1.28 22.89
N LYS A 82 35.55 -1.55 23.81
CA LYS A 82 34.74 -0.51 24.47
C LYS A 82 35.45 0.10 25.68
N ASN A 83 36.45 -0.60 26.22
CA ASN A 83 37.22 -0.19 27.40
C ASN A 83 38.59 0.40 27.04
N GLU A 84 38.94 0.47 25.75
CA GLU A 84 40.00 1.33 25.19
C GLU A 84 39.40 2.67 24.72
#